data_AF-A0AAP4KA71-F1
#
_entry.id   AF-A0AAP4KA71-F1
#
_cell.length_a   1.000
_cell.length_b   1.000
_cell.length_c   1.000
_cell.angle_alpha   90.00
_cell.angle_beta   90.00
_cell.angle_gamma   90.00
#
_symmetry.space_group_name_H-M   'P 1'
#
loop_
_entity.id
_entity.type
_entity.pdbx_description
1 polymer ?
#
loop_
_entity_poly.entity_id
_entity_poly.type
_entity_poly.pdbx_seq_one_letter_code
_entity_poly.pdbx_strand_id
1 'polypeptide(L)'
;MPRNARPATDAPASQALQQLRSQGAHASGAPLSPARKRFDRLLRDLQRHRADLQAWQLALSQWRERYHAELQPLLDHRRAADIALVEELDHAYATVKLGKADRAFLSELLCDIAAPLIEAGHEALRPIYDRHSAAGYDQEVAESDALMKQILGQAYGLDADELDGIDSPEQLYARVSERLQQERAQQQQRHTQRRKRAEHKAVGENAEPPPLRELYRKLAGNLHPDRAKGADDHAARTILMQRLNAAYKAGDLLGLLELQAEIGLMDAQGVDAMSAARLQDYNRELDRQCRQLRQQVQQQSDDFCAEYGLELPSRPKPERLGRLMAQLKREVEDDLLDARRGLRELEDPQSFKRWLKRQRAVAGAPDAPWF
;
A
#
# COMPACT_ATOMS: atom_id res chain seq x y z
N MET A 1 14.16 12.15 -24.45
CA MET A 1 14.73 13.04 -23.42
C MET A 1 13.60 13.76 -22.70
N PRO A 2 13.00 13.19 -21.65
CA PRO A 2 12.06 13.95 -20.84
C PRO A 2 12.87 14.85 -19.89
N ARG A 3 12.55 16.15 -19.92
CA ARG A 3 13.12 17.17 -19.03
C ARG A 3 12.84 16.78 -17.59
N ASN A 4 13.90 16.65 -16.79
CA ASN A 4 13.88 16.64 -15.33
C ASN A 4 12.90 17.71 -14.81
N ALA A 5 11.70 17.30 -14.42
CA ALA A 5 10.88 18.07 -13.51
C ALA A 5 11.61 18.02 -12.15
N ARG A 6 12.42 19.04 -11.87
CA ARG A 6 12.95 19.24 -10.52
C ARG A 6 11.74 19.33 -9.58
N PRO A 7 11.69 18.55 -8.48
CA PRO A 7 10.65 18.75 -7.49
C PRO A 7 10.72 20.21 -7.02
N ALA A 8 9.57 20.87 -6.90
CA ALA A 8 9.50 22.19 -6.29
C ALA A 8 10.19 22.09 -4.93
N THR A 9 11.31 22.81 -4.76
CA THR A 9 12.12 22.70 -3.57
C THR A 9 11.33 23.30 -2.41
N ASP A 10 10.87 22.46 -1.47
CA ASP A 10 10.32 22.88 -0.16
C ASP A 10 11.40 23.47 0.78
N ALA A 11 12.61 23.71 0.27
CA ALA A 11 13.75 24.25 1.01
C ALA A 11 13.48 25.60 1.72
N PRO A 12 12.88 26.63 1.09
CA PRO A 12 12.58 27.89 1.77
C PRO A 12 11.48 27.73 2.84
N ALA A 13 10.45 26.93 2.57
CA ALA A 13 9.37 26.65 3.53
C ALA A 13 9.88 25.85 4.75
N SER A 14 10.74 24.87 4.51
CA SER A 14 11.40 24.09 5.56
C SER A 14 12.33 24.94 6.42
N GLN A 15 13.04 25.91 5.83
CA GLN A 15 13.87 26.87 6.55
C GLN A 15 13.05 27.86 7.38
N ALA A 16 11.94 28.39 6.84
CA ALA A 16 11.06 29.30 7.57
C ALA A 16 10.44 28.62 8.82
N LEU A 17 10.02 27.36 8.70
CA LEU A 17 9.55 26.57 9.84
C LEU A 17 10.67 26.19 10.82
N GLN A 18 11.92 26.02 10.36
CA GLN A 18 13.06 25.88 11.27
C GLN A 18 13.29 27.15 12.08
N GLN A 19 13.22 28.32 11.45
CA GLN A 19 13.36 29.62 12.11
C GLN A 19 12.25 29.86 13.16
N LEU A 20 11.01 29.48 12.85
CA LEU A 20 9.88 29.53 13.81
C LEU A 20 10.09 28.69 15.08
N ARG A 21 10.98 27.69 15.04
CA ARG A 21 11.30 26.79 16.16
C ARG A 21 12.57 27.18 16.91
N SER A 22 13.58 27.72 16.22
CA SER A 22 14.93 27.92 16.78
C SER A 22 15.14 29.28 17.44
N GLN A 23 14.42 30.34 17.05
CA GLN A 23 14.73 31.70 17.50
C GLN A 23 14.08 32.09 18.85
N GLY A 24 12.96 31.46 19.24
CA GLY A 24 12.24 31.80 20.48
C GLY A 24 12.93 31.31 21.76
N ALA A 25 13.60 30.16 21.70
CA ALA A 25 14.29 29.55 22.83
C ALA A 25 15.54 30.33 23.28
N HIS A 26 16.18 31.10 22.38
CA HIS A 26 17.43 31.81 22.65
C HIS A 26 17.25 33.29 23.01
N ALA A 27 16.13 33.93 22.65
CA ALA A 27 15.93 35.36 22.89
C ALA A 27 15.48 35.70 24.32
N SER A 28 14.83 34.77 25.03
CA SER A 28 14.11 35.09 26.28
C SER A 28 14.64 34.39 27.53
N GLY A 29 15.53 33.39 27.42
CA GLY A 29 16.09 32.61 28.55
C GLY A 29 15.08 31.81 29.38
N ALA A 30 13.77 31.93 29.10
CA ALA A 30 12.69 31.26 29.82
C ALA A 30 12.34 29.90 29.19
N PRO A 31 11.98 28.88 29.99
CA PRO A 31 11.62 27.57 29.47
C PRO A 31 10.33 27.62 28.65
N LEU A 32 10.33 27.01 27.46
CA LEU A 32 9.15 26.91 26.58
C LEU A 32 7.96 26.26 27.31
N SER A 33 6.76 26.79 27.09
CA SER A 33 5.52 26.22 27.62
C SER A 33 5.26 24.81 27.06
N PRO A 34 4.54 23.93 27.77
CA PRO A 34 4.19 22.61 27.26
C PRO A 34 3.41 22.65 25.93
N ALA A 35 2.54 23.66 25.75
CA ALA A 35 1.79 23.84 24.52
C ALA A 35 2.69 24.23 23.33
N ARG A 36 3.70 25.06 23.56
CA ARG A 36 4.72 25.43 22.55
C ARG A 36 5.60 24.25 22.17
N LYS A 37 6.09 23.49 23.15
CA LYS A 37 6.86 22.26 22.89
C LYS A 37 6.07 21.25 22.05
N ARG A 38 4.77 21.10 22.33
CA ARG A 38 3.87 20.25 21.55
C ARG A 38 3.71 20.76 20.13
N PHE A 39 3.54 22.06 19.94
CA PHE A 39 3.43 22.69 18.63
C PHE A 39 4.68 22.42 17.78
N ASP A 40 5.86 22.66 18.33
CA ASP A 40 7.13 22.45 17.61
C ASP A 40 7.37 20.98 17.25
N ARG A 41 6.93 20.05 18.11
CA ARG A 41 6.95 18.61 17.82
C ARG A 41 5.97 18.27 16.69
N LEU A 42 4.73 18.73 16.75
CA LEU A 42 3.73 18.44 15.73
C LEU A 42 4.13 19.00 14.36
N LEU A 43 4.74 20.20 14.31
CA LEU A 43 5.31 20.72 13.06
C LEU A 43 6.41 19.81 12.49
N ARG A 44 7.32 19.31 13.34
CA ARG A 44 8.35 18.34 12.90
C ARG A 44 7.74 17.05 12.38
N ASP A 45 6.76 16.50 13.10
CA ASP A 45 6.11 15.26 12.72
C ASP A 45 5.36 15.41 11.39
N LEU A 46 4.67 16.54 11.17
CA LEU A 46 3.94 16.81 9.93
C LEU A 46 4.88 16.96 8.74
N GLN A 47 5.97 17.73 8.88
CA GLN A 47 7.01 17.85 7.85
C GLN A 47 7.59 16.48 7.48
N ARG A 48 7.90 15.65 8.50
CA ARG A 48 8.41 14.31 8.29
C ARG A 48 7.41 13.43 7.55
N HIS A 49 6.15 13.40 7.96
CA HIS A 49 5.12 12.58 7.32
C HIS A 49 4.84 13.02 5.87
N ARG A 50 4.95 14.32 5.54
CA ARG A 50 4.90 14.79 4.15
C ARG A 50 6.07 14.29 3.33
N ALA A 51 7.29 14.41 3.87
CA ALA A 51 8.48 13.91 3.20
C ALA A 51 8.42 12.39 2.99
N ASP A 52 7.93 11.64 3.99
CA ASP A 52 7.72 10.19 3.88
C ASP A 52 6.70 9.87 2.76
N LEU A 53 5.60 10.61 2.66
CA LEU A 53 4.59 10.42 1.60
C LEU A 53 5.16 10.70 0.20
N GLN A 54 5.96 11.75 0.07
CA GLN A 54 6.63 12.07 -1.20
C GLN A 54 7.69 11.02 -1.56
N ALA A 55 8.46 10.55 -0.56
CA ALA A 55 9.45 9.49 -0.75
C ALA A 55 8.78 8.19 -1.23
N TRP A 56 7.61 7.85 -0.69
CA TRP A 56 6.78 6.75 -1.17
C TRP A 56 6.35 6.93 -2.61
N GLN A 57 5.82 8.09 -3.00
CA GLN A 57 5.41 8.34 -4.38
C GLN A 57 6.56 8.15 -5.38
N LEU A 58 7.75 8.67 -5.05
CA LEU A 58 8.94 8.52 -5.89
C LEU A 58 9.45 7.07 -5.92
N ALA A 59 9.45 6.39 -4.77
CA ALA A 59 9.91 5.02 -4.67
C ALA A 59 8.97 4.08 -5.45
N LEU A 60 7.66 4.31 -5.44
CA LEU A 60 6.67 3.55 -6.20
C LEU A 60 6.82 3.74 -7.71
N SER A 61 7.07 4.97 -8.19
CA SER A 61 7.31 5.18 -9.62
C SER A 61 8.55 4.44 -10.10
N GLN A 62 9.65 4.52 -9.36
CA GLN A 62 10.88 3.79 -9.67
C GLN A 62 10.70 2.28 -9.56
N TRP A 63 9.95 1.81 -8.55
CA TRP A 63 9.63 0.40 -8.40
C TRP A 63 8.86 -0.12 -9.62
N ARG A 64 7.79 0.55 -10.04
CA ARG A 64 6.98 0.15 -11.20
C ARG A 64 7.80 0.03 -12.47
N GLU A 65 8.63 1.02 -12.76
CA GLU A 65 9.54 0.99 -13.92
C GLU A 65 10.46 -0.22 -13.88
N ARG A 66 11.12 -0.46 -12.74
CA ARG A 66 12.04 -1.60 -12.58
C ARG A 66 11.31 -2.94 -12.56
N TYR A 67 10.13 -3.02 -11.96
CA TYR A 67 9.32 -4.23 -11.92
C TYR A 67 9.00 -4.69 -13.34
N HIS A 68 8.48 -3.80 -14.18
CA HIS A 68 8.14 -4.14 -15.56
C HIS A 68 9.37 -4.39 -16.45
N ALA A 69 10.47 -3.67 -16.22
CA ALA A 69 11.67 -3.80 -17.04
C ALA A 69 12.55 -5.01 -16.67
N GLU A 70 12.62 -5.35 -15.37
CA GLU A 70 13.56 -6.34 -14.87
C GLU A 70 12.89 -7.61 -14.33
N LEU A 71 11.75 -7.50 -13.65
CA LEU A 71 11.15 -8.64 -12.93
C LEU A 71 10.05 -9.33 -13.73
N GLN A 72 9.17 -8.57 -14.38
CA GLN A 72 8.08 -9.11 -15.20
C GLN A 72 8.59 -10.09 -16.27
N PRO A 73 9.64 -9.80 -17.05
CA PRO A 73 10.12 -10.76 -18.05
C PRO A 73 10.65 -12.07 -17.43
N LEU A 74 11.23 -12.00 -16.23
CA LEU A 74 11.71 -13.19 -15.51
C LEU A 74 10.54 -14.04 -15.01
N LEU A 75 9.49 -13.40 -14.48
CA LEU A 75 8.25 -14.06 -14.08
C LEU A 75 7.57 -14.72 -15.30
N ASP A 76 7.52 -14.04 -16.43
CA ASP A 76 6.98 -14.60 -17.69
C ASP A 76 7.80 -15.82 -18.14
N HIS A 77 9.14 -15.76 -18.04
CA HIS A 77 10.01 -16.90 -18.33
C HIS A 77 9.84 -18.05 -17.34
N ARG A 78 9.64 -17.76 -16.05
CA ARG A 78 9.36 -18.77 -15.02
C ARG A 78 8.05 -19.49 -15.33
N ARG A 79 7.01 -18.73 -15.67
CA ARG A 79 5.71 -19.27 -16.07
C ARG A 79 5.78 -20.11 -17.33
N ALA A 80 6.53 -19.67 -18.34
CA ALA A 80 6.78 -20.46 -19.54
C ALA A 80 7.50 -21.79 -19.21
N ALA A 81 8.38 -21.81 -18.21
CA ALA A 81 9.02 -23.04 -17.74
C ALA A 81 8.04 -23.96 -17.00
N ASP A 82 7.08 -23.43 -16.24
CA ASP A 82 6.02 -24.25 -15.61
C ASP A 82 5.09 -24.88 -16.65
N ILE A 83 4.70 -24.13 -17.68
CA ILE A 83 3.91 -24.64 -18.80
C ILE A 83 4.66 -25.78 -19.49
N ALA A 84 5.95 -25.57 -19.83
CA ALA A 84 6.78 -26.60 -20.41
C ALA A 84 6.92 -27.83 -19.50
N LEU A 85 6.95 -27.64 -18.18
CA LEU A 85 7.00 -28.74 -17.22
C LEU A 85 5.73 -29.58 -17.31
N VAL A 86 4.55 -28.97 -17.31
CA VAL A 86 3.27 -29.69 -17.46
C VAL A 86 3.25 -30.50 -18.76
N GLU A 87 3.68 -29.89 -19.88
CA GLU A 87 3.72 -30.55 -21.18
C GLU A 87 4.69 -31.75 -21.21
N GLU A 88 5.89 -31.59 -20.65
CA GLU A 88 6.88 -32.68 -20.56
C GLU A 88 6.43 -33.81 -19.61
N LEU A 89 5.77 -33.48 -18.50
CA LEU A 89 5.21 -34.46 -17.58
C LEU A 89 4.08 -35.28 -18.22
N ASP A 90 3.19 -34.64 -18.98
CA ASP A 90 2.13 -35.32 -19.76
C ASP A 90 2.74 -36.21 -20.86
N HIS A 91 3.74 -35.70 -21.57
CA HIS A 91 4.47 -36.49 -22.57
C HIS A 91 5.13 -37.73 -21.94
N ALA A 92 5.79 -37.57 -20.79
CA ALA A 92 6.43 -38.65 -20.05
C ALA A 92 5.39 -39.66 -19.52
N TYR A 93 4.21 -39.21 -19.09
CA TYR A 93 3.11 -40.08 -18.68
C TYR A 93 2.70 -41.04 -19.81
N ALA A 94 2.64 -40.52 -21.05
CA ALA A 94 2.25 -41.29 -22.24
C ALA A 94 3.35 -42.24 -22.74
N THR A 95 4.62 -41.82 -22.67
CA THR A 95 5.73 -42.53 -23.33
C THR A 95 6.55 -43.42 -22.38
N VAL A 96 6.67 -43.07 -21.11
CA VAL A 96 7.48 -43.80 -20.13
C VAL A 96 6.67 -44.90 -19.45
N LYS A 97 7.23 -46.11 -19.38
CA LYS A 97 6.63 -47.22 -18.61
C LYS A 97 6.74 -46.96 -17.11
N LEU A 98 5.64 -46.51 -16.51
CA LEU A 98 5.49 -46.21 -15.08
C LEU A 98 4.62 -47.25 -14.36
N GLY A 99 4.90 -47.46 -13.07
CA GLY A 99 4.04 -48.26 -12.19
C GLY A 99 2.75 -47.52 -11.81
N LYS A 100 1.75 -48.24 -11.27
CA LYS A 100 0.45 -47.66 -10.89
C LYS A 100 0.58 -46.49 -9.91
N ALA A 101 1.39 -46.64 -8.86
CA ALA A 101 1.59 -45.60 -7.86
C ALA A 101 2.28 -44.36 -8.43
N ASP A 102 3.26 -44.55 -9.32
CA ASP A 102 3.99 -43.45 -9.94
C ASP A 102 3.11 -42.70 -10.96
N ARG A 103 2.22 -43.40 -11.67
CA ARG A 103 1.21 -42.76 -12.55
C ARG A 103 0.18 -41.95 -11.79
N ALA A 104 -0.29 -42.45 -10.64
CA ALA A 104 -1.22 -41.72 -9.79
C ALA A 104 -0.58 -40.42 -9.29
N PHE A 105 0.60 -40.53 -8.69
CA PHE A 105 1.37 -39.37 -8.21
C PHE A 105 1.67 -38.36 -9.33
N LEU A 106 2.04 -38.84 -10.52
CA LEU A 106 2.30 -37.94 -11.66
C LEU A 106 1.03 -37.21 -12.13
N SER A 107 -0.14 -37.86 -12.06
CA SER A 107 -1.41 -37.22 -12.43
C SER A 107 -1.82 -36.16 -11.41
N GLU A 108 -1.65 -36.44 -10.11
CA GLU A 108 -1.85 -35.47 -9.03
C GLU A 108 -0.91 -34.26 -9.22
N LEU A 109 0.39 -34.51 -9.40
CA LEU A 109 1.38 -33.45 -9.62
C LEU A 109 1.08 -32.59 -10.87
N LEU A 110 0.61 -33.21 -11.96
CA LEU A 110 0.19 -32.51 -13.17
C LEU A 110 -0.99 -31.56 -12.88
N CYS A 111 -1.99 -32.04 -12.15
CA CYS A 111 -3.13 -31.22 -11.74
C CYS A 111 -2.70 -30.06 -10.83
N ASP A 112 -1.84 -30.33 -9.84
CA ASP A 112 -1.36 -29.33 -8.88
C ASP A 112 -0.62 -28.17 -9.57
N ILE A 113 0.19 -28.47 -10.60
CA ILE A 113 0.93 -27.45 -11.35
C ILE A 113 0.01 -26.77 -12.38
N ALA A 114 -0.87 -27.51 -13.05
CA ALA A 114 -1.71 -26.96 -14.12
C ALA A 114 -2.87 -26.10 -13.62
N ALA A 115 -3.49 -26.43 -12.47
CA ALA A 115 -4.62 -25.68 -11.91
C ALA A 115 -4.36 -24.16 -11.76
N PRO A 116 -3.28 -23.71 -11.07
CA PRO A 116 -3.03 -22.28 -10.93
C PRO A 116 -2.64 -21.60 -12.25
N LEU A 117 -2.07 -22.34 -13.21
CA LEU A 117 -1.78 -21.80 -14.54
C LEU A 117 -3.07 -21.57 -15.35
N ILE A 118 -4.03 -22.49 -15.27
CA ILE A 118 -5.35 -22.35 -15.89
C ILE A 118 -6.09 -21.16 -15.27
N GLU A 119 -6.09 -21.04 -13.94
CA GLU A 119 -6.67 -19.89 -13.23
C GLU A 119 -6.03 -18.56 -13.66
N ALA A 120 -4.71 -18.55 -13.92
CA ALA A 120 -4.00 -17.40 -14.46
C ALA A 120 -4.26 -17.13 -15.96
N GLY A 121 -5.15 -17.89 -16.61
CA GLY A 121 -5.60 -17.70 -17.99
C GLY A 121 -4.96 -18.62 -19.04
N HIS A 122 -4.17 -19.62 -18.65
CA HIS A 122 -3.56 -20.59 -19.57
C HIS A 122 -4.50 -21.76 -19.90
N GLU A 123 -5.67 -21.44 -20.46
CA GLU A 123 -6.73 -22.40 -20.82
C GLU A 123 -6.28 -23.55 -21.72
N ALA A 124 -5.18 -23.38 -22.47
CA ALA A 124 -4.61 -24.43 -23.30
C ALA A 124 -4.15 -25.67 -22.49
N LEU A 125 -3.90 -25.52 -21.19
CA LEU A 125 -3.53 -26.63 -20.30
C LEU A 125 -4.73 -27.42 -19.79
N ARG A 126 -5.95 -26.89 -19.94
CA ARG A 126 -7.17 -27.51 -19.43
C ARG A 126 -7.42 -28.93 -19.96
N PRO A 127 -7.21 -29.24 -21.25
CA PRO A 127 -7.33 -30.62 -21.75
C PRO A 127 -6.30 -31.59 -21.17
N ILE A 128 -5.14 -31.10 -20.72
CA ILE A 128 -4.15 -31.91 -20.01
C ILE A 128 -4.67 -32.19 -18.60
N TYR A 129 -5.10 -31.15 -17.88
CA TYR A 129 -5.70 -31.29 -16.55
C TYR A 129 -6.86 -32.30 -16.53
N ASP A 130 -7.83 -32.16 -17.45
CA ASP A 130 -9.01 -33.03 -17.51
C ASP A 130 -8.66 -34.51 -17.75
N ARG A 131 -7.52 -34.81 -18.37
CA ARG A 131 -7.03 -36.19 -18.58
C ARG A 131 -6.50 -36.83 -17.31
N HIS A 132 -5.97 -36.02 -16.39
CA HIS A 132 -5.31 -36.47 -15.17
C HIS A 132 -6.20 -36.36 -13.93
N SER A 133 -7.15 -35.43 -13.94
CA SER A 133 -8.17 -35.27 -12.90
C SER A 133 -9.25 -36.36 -12.97
N ALA A 134 -9.90 -36.65 -11.84
CA ALA A 134 -11.00 -37.61 -11.78
C ALA A 134 -12.35 -36.98 -12.16
N ALA A 135 -12.54 -35.69 -11.84
CA ALA A 135 -13.78 -34.96 -12.01
C ALA A 135 -13.74 -33.92 -13.14
N GLY A 136 -12.55 -33.53 -13.61
CA GLY A 136 -12.38 -32.42 -14.56
C GLY A 136 -12.31 -31.07 -13.86
N TYR A 137 -11.65 -30.11 -14.51
CA TYR A 137 -11.36 -28.79 -13.91
C TYR A 137 -12.62 -28.05 -13.46
N ASP A 138 -13.63 -27.91 -14.32
CA ASP A 138 -14.86 -27.16 -13.99
C ASP A 138 -15.61 -27.76 -12.81
N GLN A 139 -15.61 -29.08 -12.67
CA GLN A 139 -16.30 -29.74 -11.57
C GLN A 139 -15.54 -29.52 -10.26
N GLU A 140 -14.21 -29.67 -10.26
CA GLU A 140 -13.39 -29.43 -9.07
C GLU A 140 -13.45 -27.96 -8.61
N VAL A 141 -13.49 -27.01 -9.56
CA VAL A 141 -13.71 -25.58 -9.25
C VAL A 141 -15.09 -25.37 -8.64
N ALA A 142 -16.15 -25.92 -9.22
CA ALA A 142 -17.51 -25.76 -8.70
C ALA A 142 -17.67 -26.38 -7.29
N GLU A 143 -17.04 -27.54 -7.04
CA GLU A 143 -17.04 -28.18 -5.72
C GLU A 143 -16.24 -27.36 -4.69
N SER A 144 -15.07 -26.84 -5.07
CA SER A 144 -14.26 -25.94 -4.24
C SER A 144 -15.01 -24.65 -3.88
N ASP A 145 -15.67 -24.03 -4.87
CA ASP A 145 -16.48 -22.83 -4.68
C ASP A 145 -17.67 -23.10 -3.76
N ALA A 146 -18.37 -24.22 -3.92
CA ALA A 146 -19.47 -24.61 -3.04
C ALA A 146 -18.99 -24.81 -1.59
N LEU A 147 -17.84 -25.48 -1.41
CA LEU A 147 -17.23 -25.68 -0.10
C LEU A 147 -16.80 -24.36 0.54
N MET A 148 -16.16 -23.47 -0.23
CA MET A 148 -15.75 -22.14 0.23
C MET A 148 -16.95 -21.28 0.64
N LYS A 149 -18.01 -21.26 -0.17
CA LYS A 149 -19.29 -20.61 0.14
C LYS A 149 -19.86 -21.12 1.46
N GLN A 150 -19.84 -22.43 1.68
CA GLN A 150 -20.32 -23.03 2.93
C GLN A 150 -19.46 -22.64 4.15
N ILE A 151 -18.13 -22.75 4.06
CA ILE A 151 -17.21 -22.45 5.16
C ILE A 151 -17.29 -20.98 5.56
N LEU A 152 -17.19 -20.05 4.60
CA LEU A 152 -17.28 -18.62 4.87
C LEU A 152 -18.69 -18.23 5.32
N GLY A 153 -19.73 -18.83 4.72
CA GLY A 153 -21.11 -18.64 5.13
C GLY A 153 -21.32 -18.92 6.62
N GLN A 154 -20.84 -20.07 7.08
CA GLN A 154 -20.90 -20.43 8.50
C GLN A 154 -20.02 -19.53 9.38
N ALA A 155 -18.78 -19.25 8.97
CA ALA A 155 -17.84 -18.45 9.75
C ALA A 155 -18.33 -17.01 9.99
N TYR A 156 -19.02 -16.42 9.01
CA TYR A 156 -19.52 -15.05 9.07
C TYR A 156 -21.04 -14.95 9.30
N GLY A 157 -21.71 -16.08 9.57
CA GLY A 157 -23.14 -16.15 9.89
C GLY A 157 -24.05 -15.65 8.77
N LEU A 158 -23.73 -15.96 7.51
CA LEU A 158 -24.62 -15.72 6.37
C LEU A 158 -25.70 -16.80 6.35
N ASP A 159 -26.96 -16.40 6.23
CA ASP A 159 -28.09 -17.32 6.15
C ASP A 159 -28.15 -18.00 4.77
N ALA A 160 -28.86 -19.14 4.67
CA ALA A 160 -28.99 -19.90 3.42
C ALA A 160 -29.51 -19.05 2.24
N ASP A 161 -30.50 -18.19 2.49
CA ASP A 161 -31.04 -17.28 1.49
C ASP A 161 -30.02 -16.21 1.02
N GLU A 162 -29.09 -15.80 1.91
CA GLU A 162 -28.01 -14.88 1.53
C GLU A 162 -26.94 -15.58 0.69
N LEU A 163 -26.71 -16.88 0.90
CA LEU A 163 -25.76 -17.68 0.15
C LEU A 163 -26.28 -18.10 -1.23
N ASP A 164 -27.58 -18.39 -1.35
CA ASP A 164 -28.23 -18.77 -2.60
C ASP A 164 -28.19 -17.66 -3.67
N GLY A 165 -28.07 -16.40 -3.25
CA GLY A 165 -27.92 -15.25 -4.15
C GLY A 165 -26.48 -14.93 -4.56
N ILE A 166 -25.50 -15.74 -4.16
CA ILE A 166 -24.07 -15.50 -4.41
C ILE A 166 -23.58 -16.46 -5.49
N ASP A 167 -23.39 -15.93 -6.70
CA ASP A 167 -23.02 -16.75 -7.86
C ASP A 167 -21.52 -17.01 -7.96
N SER A 168 -20.67 -16.14 -7.38
CA SER A 168 -19.21 -16.25 -7.49
C SER A 168 -18.44 -16.04 -6.17
N PRO A 169 -17.19 -16.54 -6.07
CA PRO A 169 -16.32 -16.28 -4.93
C PRO A 169 -16.08 -14.78 -4.68
N GLU A 170 -15.93 -13.96 -5.71
CA GLU A 170 -15.71 -12.52 -5.58
C GLU A 170 -16.91 -11.83 -4.91
N GLN A 171 -18.12 -12.25 -5.24
CA GLN A 171 -19.34 -11.74 -4.62
C GLN A 171 -19.42 -12.13 -3.13
N LEU A 172 -19.05 -13.36 -2.80
CA LEU A 172 -18.93 -13.84 -1.42
C LEU A 172 -17.93 -12.99 -0.63
N TYR A 173 -16.72 -12.78 -1.16
CA TYR A 173 -15.69 -11.96 -0.54
C TYR A 173 -16.13 -10.51 -0.38
N ALA A 174 -16.75 -9.91 -1.40
CA ALA A 174 -17.28 -8.56 -1.33
C ALA A 174 -18.30 -8.43 -0.19
N ARG A 175 -19.23 -9.39 -0.07
CA ARG A 175 -20.27 -9.41 0.97
C ARG A 175 -19.69 -9.58 2.37
N VAL A 176 -18.75 -10.50 2.54
CA VAL A 176 -18.03 -10.71 3.80
C VAL A 176 -17.23 -9.46 4.17
N SER A 177 -16.51 -8.86 3.21
CA SER A 177 -15.72 -7.65 3.44
C SER A 177 -16.60 -6.46 3.83
N GLU A 178 -17.77 -6.32 3.21
CA GLU A 178 -18.75 -5.30 3.55
C GLU A 178 -19.27 -5.52 4.97
N ARG A 179 -19.64 -6.75 5.35
CA ARG A 179 -20.08 -7.07 6.72
C ARG A 179 -18.98 -6.77 7.74
N LEU A 180 -17.73 -7.12 7.45
CA LEU A 180 -16.59 -6.82 8.32
C LEU A 180 -16.32 -5.32 8.43
N GLN A 181 -16.44 -4.58 7.32
CA GLN A 181 -16.35 -3.11 7.31
C GLN A 181 -17.51 -2.48 8.08
N GLN A 182 -18.72 -3.00 7.95
CA GLN A 182 -19.88 -2.56 8.71
C GLN A 182 -19.71 -2.84 10.20
N GLU A 183 -19.19 -4.00 10.60
CA GLU A 183 -18.89 -4.29 12.00
C GLU A 183 -17.79 -3.38 12.55
N ARG A 184 -16.71 -3.17 11.81
CA ARG A 184 -15.65 -2.21 12.18
C ARG A 184 -16.19 -0.79 12.27
N ALA A 185 -17.04 -0.39 11.33
CA ALA A 185 -17.71 0.90 11.33
C ALA A 185 -18.69 1.02 12.49
N GLN A 186 -19.44 -0.04 12.84
CA GLN A 186 -20.33 -0.07 13.99
C GLN A 186 -19.56 -0.07 15.32
N GLN A 187 -18.43 -0.75 15.42
CA GLN A 187 -17.54 -0.69 16.58
C GLN A 187 -16.89 0.69 16.70
N GLN A 188 -16.42 1.28 15.60
CA GLN A 188 -15.95 2.67 15.56
C GLN A 188 -17.08 3.64 15.85
N GLN A 189 -18.32 3.38 15.41
CA GLN A 189 -19.50 4.19 15.71
C GLN A 189 -19.91 4.05 17.16
N ARG A 190 -19.82 2.87 17.78
CA ARG A 190 -20.04 2.68 19.22
C ARG A 190 -18.95 3.36 20.04
N HIS A 191 -17.69 3.25 19.61
CA HIS A 191 -16.57 3.94 20.24
C HIS A 191 -16.68 5.46 20.07
N THR A 192 -17.04 5.95 18.88
CA THR A 192 -17.30 7.37 18.61
C THR A 192 -18.63 7.84 19.16
N GLN A 193 -19.65 7.01 19.40
CA GLN A 193 -20.88 7.38 20.12
C GLN A 193 -20.63 7.43 21.61
N ARG A 194 -19.79 6.56 22.16
CA ARG A 194 -19.33 6.61 23.55
C ARG A 194 -18.45 7.84 23.77
N ARG A 195 -17.61 8.17 22.78
CA ARG A 195 -16.84 9.42 22.71
C ARG A 195 -17.72 10.63 22.49
N LYS A 196 -18.71 10.58 21.57
CA LYS A 196 -19.74 11.60 21.32
C LYS A 196 -20.69 11.76 22.49
N ARG A 197 -20.96 10.77 23.33
CA ARG A 197 -21.72 10.97 24.58
C ARG A 197 -20.87 11.73 25.62
N ALA A 198 -19.55 11.59 25.59
CA ALA A 198 -18.64 12.49 26.30
C ALA A 198 -18.47 13.86 25.59
N GLU A 199 -18.61 13.90 24.26
CA GLU A 199 -18.53 15.10 23.38
C GLU A 199 -19.88 15.80 23.16
N HIS A 200 -21.02 15.24 23.60
CA HIS A 200 -22.36 15.84 23.45
C HIS A 200 -22.61 16.92 24.51
N LYS A 201 -21.62 17.10 25.41
CA LYS A 201 -21.40 18.31 26.19
C LYS A 201 -20.59 19.38 25.42
N ALA A 202 -20.21 19.11 24.18
CA ALA A 202 -19.36 19.92 23.30
C ALA A 202 -19.85 19.92 21.82
N VAL A 203 -21.15 19.73 21.55
CA VAL A 203 -21.71 19.89 20.19
C VAL A 203 -21.97 21.37 19.92
N GLY A 204 -20.95 22.03 19.38
CA GLY A 204 -21.06 23.35 18.79
C GLY A 204 -20.03 23.58 17.70
N GLU A 205 -19.59 22.55 16.96
CA GLU A 205 -18.45 22.68 16.05
C GLU A 205 -18.60 21.77 14.81
N ASN A 206 -19.55 22.11 13.92
CA ASN A 206 -19.37 21.93 12.46
C ASN A 206 -18.75 23.20 11.84
N ALA A 207 -18.10 24.03 12.65
CA ALA A 207 -17.33 25.17 12.21
C ALA A 207 -15.96 24.70 11.71
N GLU A 208 -15.49 25.27 10.60
CA GLU A 208 -14.08 25.23 10.22
C GLU A 208 -13.20 25.50 11.45
N PRO A 209 -12.05 24.80 11.61
CA PRO A 209 -11.16 25.05 12.72
C PRO A 209 -10.81 26.55 12.76
N PRO A 210 -11.08 27.26 13.88
CA PRO A 210 -10.77 28.68 14.04
C PRO A 210 -9.39 29.12 13.51
N PRO A 211 -8.29 28.34 13.66
CA PRO A 211 -6.99 28.78 13.16
C PRO A 211 -6.88 28.88 11.63
N LEU A 212 -7.56 28.05 10.84
CA LEU A 212 -7.41 28.03 9.38
C LEU A 212 -8.02 29.28 8.73
N ARG A 213 -9.26 29.63 9.10
CA ARG A 213 -9.98 30.79 8.54
C ARG A 213 -9.34 32.11 8.94
N GLU A 214 -8.89 32.23 10.19
CA GLU A 214 -8.17 33.41 10.68
C GLU A 214 -6.85 33.62 9.94
N LEU A 215 -6.07 32.55 9.76
CA LEU A 215 -4.81 32.60 9.02
C LEU A 215 -5.03 32.98 7.56
N TYR A 216 -5.99 32.33 6.90
CA TYR A 216 -6.33 32.64 5.51
C TYR A 216 -6.70 34.11 5.33
N ARG A 217 -7.58 34.66 6.17
CA ARG A 217 -7.99 36.07 6.09
C ARG A 217 -6.82 37.03 6.29
N LYS A 218 -5.92 36.73 7.22
CA LYS A 218 -4.70 37.54 7.47
C LYS A 218 -3.73 37.47 6.29
N LEU A 219 -3.51 36.28 5.73
CA LEU A 219 -2.63 36.09 4.59
C LEU A 219 -3.19 36.74 3.32
N ALA A 220 -4.48 36.54 3.02
CA ALA A 220 -5.15 37.12 1.85
C ALA A 220 -5.12 38.65 1.86
N GLY A 221 -5.28 39.28 3.03
CA GLY A 221 -5.18 40.73 3.17
C GLY A 221 -3.78 41.28 2.88
N ASN A 222 -2.72 40.53 3.21
CA ASN A 222 -1.33 40.96 2.99
C ASN A 222 -0.81 40.59 1.59
N LEU A 223 -1.32 39.51 1.00
CA LEU A 223 -0.89 38.96 -0.29
C LEU A 223 -1.74 39.41 -1.48
N HIS A 224 -2.70 40.32 -1.29
CA HIS A 224 -3.57 40.76 -2.37
C HIS A 224 -2.77 41.44 -3.53
N PRO A 225 -2.94 40.99 -4.79
CA PRO A 225 -2.22 41.56 -5.94
C PRO A 225 -2.44 43.06 -6.15
N ASP A 226 -3.66 43.57 -5.87
CA ASP A 226 -3.99 45.01 -5.96
C ASP A 226 -3.14 45.93 -5.07
N ARG A 227 -2.38 45.39 -4.12
CA ARG A 227 -1.48 46.14 -3.24
C ARG A 227 -0.03 46.15 -3.72
N ALA A 228 0.24 45.66 -4.94
CA ALA A 228 1.59 45.55 -5.49
C ALA A 228 2.17 46.92 -5.89
N LYS A 229 3.47 47.10 -5.70
CA LYS A 229 4.20 48.35 -6.04
C LYS A 229 4.79 48.36 -7.46
N GLY A 230 4.67 47.25 -8.20
CA GLY A 230 5.18 47.10 -9.56
C GLY A 230 4.81 45.73 -10.17
N ALA A 231 5.15 45.52 -11.45
CA ALA A 231 4.78 44.31 -12.18
C ALA A 231 5.38 43.02 -11.59
N ASP A 232 6.65 43.06 -11.15
CA ASP A 232 7.32 41.90 -10.55
C ASP A 232 6.75 41.54 -9.16
N ASP A 233 6.43 42.55 -8.34
CA ASP A 233 5.74 42.37 -7.05
C ASP A 233 4.32 41.81 -7.25
N HIS A 234 3.62 42.26 -8.29
CA HIS A 234 2.30 41.74 -8.65
C HIS A 234 2.36 40.26 -9.06
N ALA A 235 3.34 39.89 -9.89
CA ALA A 235 3.56 38.49 -10.28
C ALA A 235 3.90 37.60 -9.08
N ALA A 236 4.80 38.05 -8.20
CA ALA A 236 5.19 37.33 -6.98
C ALA A 236 4.00 37.11 -6.04
N ARG A 237 3.19 38.15 -5.79
CA ARG A 237 1.98 38.05 -4.97
C ARG A 237 0.92 37.14 -5.57
N THR A 238 0.78 37.13 -6.89
CA THR A 238 -0.14 36.21 -7.58
C THR A 238 0.23 34.75 -7.31
N ILE A 239 1.52 34.41 -7.36
CA ILE A 239 2.01 33.07 -7.04
C ILE A 239 1.74 32.72 -5.56
N LEU A 240 2.02 33.63 -4.63
CA LEU A 240 1.76 33.43 -3.20
C LEU A 240 0.25 33.30 -2.90
N MET A 241 -0.60 34.05 -3.60
CA MET A 241 -2.06 33.97 -3.46
C MET A 241 -2.60 32.63 -4.00
N GLN A 242 -2.05 32.11 -5.10
CA GLN A 242 -2.39 30.78 -5.60
C GLN A 242 -1.99 29.69 -4.59
N ARG A 243 -0.78 29.78 -4.01
CA ARG A 243 -0.33 28.87 -2.93
C ARG A 243 -1.24 28.96 -1.70
N LEU A 244 -1.63 30.17 -1.30
CA LEU A 244 -2.56 30.41 -0.20
C LEU A 244 -3.92 29.73 -0.44
N ASN A 245 -4.50 29.93 -1.62
CA ASN A 245 -5.80 29.36 -1.99
C ASN A 245 -5.73 27.82 -2.04
N ALA A 246 -4.65 27.25 -2.56
CA ALA A 246 -4.44 25.81 -2.58
C ALA A 246 -4.33 25.22 -1.17
N ALA A 247 -3.52 25.82 -0.30
CA ALA A 247 -3.37 25.39 1.09
C ALA A 247 -4.70 25.48 1.85
N TYR A 248 -5.44 26.57 1.70
CA TYR A 248 -6.74 26.73 2.36
C TYR A 248 -7.77 25.71 1.88
N LYS A 249 -7.87 25.48 0.56
CA LYS A 249 -8.78 24.46 -0.01
C LYS A 249 -8.44 23.05 0.48
N ALA A 250 -7.16 22.76 0.68
CA ALA A 250 -6.69 21.48 1.23
C ALA A 250 -6.84 21.37 2.76
N GLY A 251 -7.26 22.44 3.45
CA GLY A 251 -7.25 22.51 4.90
C GLY A 251 -5.85 22.43 5.51
N ASP A 252 -4.80 22.79 4.76
CA ASP A 252 -3.40 22.60 5.12
C ASP A 252 -2.90 23.67 6.11
N LEU A 253 -2.93 23.37 7.41
CA LEU A 253 -2.48 24.30 8.42
C LEU A 253 -0.98 24.53 8.35
N LEU A 254 -0.19 23.50 8.03
CA LEU A 254 1.26 23.63 7.88
C LEU A 254 1.61 24.56 6.72
N GLY A 255 0.97 24.39 5.57
CA GLY A 255 1.19 25.24 4.39
C GLY A 255 0.82 26.70 4.62
N LEU A 256 -0.26 26.96 5.38
CA LEU A 256 -0.60 28.34 5.79
C LEU A 256 0.45 28.93 6.75
N LEU A 257 0.95 28.13 7.69
CA LEU A 257 2.01 28.53 8.62
C LEU A 257 3.36 28.79 7.92
N GLU A 258 3.71 27.94 6.96
CA GLU A 258 4.89 28.11 6.10
C GLU A 258 4.80 29.42 5.33
N LEU A 259 3.66 29.67 4.69
CA LEU A 259 3.43 30.89 3.93
C LEU A 259 3.51 32.12 4.84
N GLN A 260 2.94 32.07 6.03
CA GLN A 260 2.98 33.17 7.01
C GLN A 260 4.41 33.48 7.47
N ALA A 261 5.24 32.46 7.66
CA ALA A 261 6.64 32.63 8.03
C ALA A 261 7.49 33.13 6.85
N GLU A 262 7.27 32.62 5.65
CA GLU A 262 7.99 32.99 4.42
C GLU A 262 7.86 34.49 4.12
N ILE A 263 6.70 35.09 4.40
CA ILE A 263 6.45 36.52 4.18
C ILE A 263 6.72 37.40 5.41
N GLY A 264 7.31 36.83 6.46
CA GLY A 264 7.70 37.57 7.67
C GLY A 264 6.53 38.04 8.55
N LEU A 265 5.32 37.53 8.36
CA LEU A 265 4.16 37.83 9.21
C LEU A 265 4.13 37.00 10.50
N MET A 266 5.04 36.04 10.65
CA MET A 266 5.22 35.30 11.89
C MET A 266 6.67 34.87 12.05
N ASP A 267 7.19 35.10 13.25
CA ASP A 267 8.49 34.66 13.72
C ASP A 267 8.31 33.88 15.05
N ALA A 268 9.42 33.40 15.61
CA ALA A 268 9.34 32.60 16.83
C ALA A 268 8.77 33.37 18.03
N GLN A 269 9.04 34.68 18.12
CA GLN A 269 8.50 35.55 19.17
C GLN A 269 6.99 35.75 19.02
N GLY A 270 6.50 35.90 17.79
CA GLY A 270 5.08 35.98 17.47
C GLY A 270 4.32 34.71 17.86
N VAL A 271 4.97 33.53 17.79
CA VAL A 271 4.37 32.27 18.29
C VAL A 271 4.44 32.17 19.81
N ASP A 272 5.53 32.62 20.44
CA ASP A 272 5.66 32.62 21.91
C ASP A 272 4.68 33.60 22.57
N ALA A 273 4.31 34.69 21.88
CA ALA A 273 3.31 35.65 22.29
C ALA A 273 1.86 35.16 22.10
N MET A 274 1.63 34.00 21.47
CA MET A 274 0.28 33.46 21.31
C MET A 274 -0.31 33.04 22.65
N SER A 275 -1.61 33.25 22.81
CA SER A 275 -2.32 32.76 23.99
C SER A 275 -2.29 31.23 24.05
N ALA A 276 -2.33 30.67 25.26
CA ALA A 276 -2.35 29.23 25.47
C ALA A 276 -3.54 28.55 24.76
N ALA A 277 -4.71 29.21 24.73
CA ALA A 277 -5.89 28.74 24.02
C ALA A 277 -5.63 28.64 22.51
N ARG A 278 -5.03 29.67 21.90
CA ARG A 278 -4.71 29.65 20.47
C ARG A 278 -3.69 28.57 20.13
N LEU A 279 -2.64 28.40 20.95
CA LEU A 279 -1.69 27.29 20.76
C LEU A 279 -2.36 25.91 20.91
N GLN A 280 -3.37 25.77 21.75
CA GLN A 280 -4.14 24.53 21.87
C GLN A 280 -4.96 24.23 20.61
N ASP A 281 -5.59 25.23 20.00
CA ASP A 281 -6.35 25.07 18.75
C ASP A 281 -5.44 24.62 17.61
N TYR A 282 -4.27 25.24 17.46
CA TYR A 282 -3.26 24.83 16.48
C TYR A 282 -2.77 23.41 16.75
N ASN A 283 -2.46 23.07 18.01
CA ASN A 283 -2.05 21.73 18.38
C ASN A 283 -3.12 20.67 18.06
N ARG A 284 -4.41 20.99 18.23
CA ARG A 284 -5.52 20.07 17.91
C ARG A 284 -5.56 19.79 16.41
N GLU A 285 -5.45 20.83 15.59
CA GLU A 285 -5.50 20.70 14.13
C GLU A 285 -4.23 20.06 13.56
N LEU A 286 -3.04 20.45 14.01
CA LEU A 286 -1.78 19.81 13.59
C LEU A 286 -1.75 18.32 13.97
N ASP A 287 -2.26 17.96 15.15
CA ASP A 287 -2.34 16.56 15.58
C ASP A 287 -3.30 15.74 14.70
N ARG A 288 -4.44 16.32 14.31
CA ARG A 288 -5.36 15.72 13.34
C ARG A 288 -4.66 15.47 12.00
N GLN A 289 -3.97 16.48 11.46
CA GLN A 289 -3.27 16.37 10.18
C GLN A 289 -2.13 15.35 10.22
N CYS A 290 -1.36 15.32 11.30
CA CYS A 290 -0.35 14.29 11.53
C CYS A 290 -0.94 12.87 11.51
N ARG A 291 -2.11 12.66 12.13
CA ARG A 291 -2.78 11.35 12.09
C ARG A 291 -3.23 10.99 10.68
N GLN A 292 -3.79 11.94 9.94
CA GLN A 292 -4.24 11.73 8.56
C GLN A 292 -3.07 11.36 7.64
N LEU A 293 -1.95 12.11 7.70
CA LEU A 293 -0.78 11.79 6.90
C LEU A 293 -0.16 10.44 7.27
N ARG A 294 -0.09 10.09 8.56
CA ARG A 294 0.35 8.75 8.98
C ARG A 294 -0.52 7.65 8.39
N GLN A 295 -1.83 7.84 8.39
CA GLN A 295 -2.75 6.87 7.80
C GLN A 295 -2.57 6.77 6.28
N GLN A 296 -2.30 7.88 5.59
CA GLN A 296 -2.03 7.87 4.15
C GLN A 296 -0.73 7.14 3.81
N VAL A 297 0.36 7.45 4.52
CA VAL A 297 1.64 6.73 4.37
C VAL A 297 1.44 5.25 4.65
N GLN A 298 0.62 4.93 5.64
CA GLN A 298 0.32 3.55 5.99
C GLN A 298 -0.44 2.84 4.87
N GLN A 299 -1.50 3.46 4.38
CA GLN A 299 -2.30 2.92 3.28
C GLN A 299 -1.44 2.69 2.04
N GLN A 300 -0.53 3.61 1.70
CA GLN A 300 0.39 3.43 0.57
C GLN A 300 1.29 2.19 0.72
N SER A 301 1.79 1.93 1.94
CA SER A 301 2.60 0.74 2.19
C SER A 301 1.77 -0.54 2.10
N ASP A 302 0.54 -0.52 2.59
CA ASP A 302 -0.35 -1.69 2.57
C ASP A 302 -0.82 -1.97 1.14
N ASP A 303 -1.21 -0.94 0.39
CA ASP A 303 -1.58 -1.02 -1.03
C ASP A 303 -0.41 -1.53 -1.88
N PHE A 304 0.81 -1.07 -1.60
CA PHE A 304 2.02 -1.57 -2.28
C PHE A 304 2.23 -3.08 -2.05
N CYS A 305 2.10 -3.55 -0.80
CA CYS A 305 2.22 -4.98 -0.51
C CYS A 305 1.11 -5.78 -1.21
N ALA A 306 -0.12 -5.28 -1.22
CA ALA A 306 -1.23 -5.94 -1.90
C ALA A 306 -1.06 -5.97 -3.44
N GLU A 307 -0.66 -4.85 -4.05
CA GLU A 307 -0.47 -4.71 -5.50
C GLU A 307 0.54 -5.73 -6.04
N TYR A 308 1.56 -6.08 -5.25
CA TYR A 308 2.63 -6.99 -5.66
C TYR A 308 2.64 -8.34 -4.91
N GLY A 309 1.58 -8.65 -4.14
CA GLY A 309 1.46 -9.93 -3.41
C GLY A 309 2.59 -10.17 -2.39
N LEU A 310 3.09 -9.13 -1.74
CA LEU A 310 4.27 -9.21 -0.87
C LEU A 310 3.90 -9.48 0.60
N GLU A 311 4.26 -10.67 1.09
CA GLU A 311 4.12 -11.04 2.50
C GLU A 311 5.39 -10.71 3.30
N LEU A 312 5.48 -9.46 3.77
CA LEU A 312 6.65 -8.98 4.51
C LEU A 312 6.42 -9.05 6.04
N PRO A 313 7.42 -9.46 6.84
CA PRO A 313 7.29 -9.55 8.31
C PRO A 313 7.14 -8.17 8.97
N SER A 314 7.49 -7.10 8.24
CA SER A 314 7.34 -5.73 8.68
C SER A 314 7.07 -4.83 7.49
N ARG A 315 6.36 -3.73 7.75
CA ARG A 315 6.01 -2.75 6.72
C ARG A 315 7.27 -2.21 6.04
N PRO A 316 7.33 -2.26 4.70
CA PRO A 316 8.47 -1.74 3.97
C PRO A 316 8.60 -0.23 4.17
N LYS A 317 9.80 0.26 3.88
CA LYS A 317 10.10 1.69 3.83
C LYS A 317 10.54 2.06 2.42
N PRO A 318 10.25 3.27 1.94
CA PRO A 318 10.52 3.66 0.56
C PRO A 318 12.01 3.50 0.21
N GLU A 319 12.92 3.80 1.14
CA GLU A 319 14.37 3.69 0.92
C GLU A 319 14.86 2.23 0.79
N ARG A 320 14.06 1.26 1.25
CA ARG A 320 14.39 -0.17 1.20
C ARG A 320 13.85 -0.89 -0.03
N LEU A 321 12.96 -0.25 -0.80
CA LEU A 321 12.35 -0.87 -1.99
C LEU A 321 13.40 -1.26 -3.05
N GLY A 322 14.46 -0.48 -3.22
CA GLY A 322 15.55 -0.83 -4.14
C GLY A 322 16.25 -2.16 -3.79
N ARG A 323 16.47 -2.41 -2.49
CA ARG A 323 17.06 -3.67 -2.01
C ARG A 323 16.07 -4.83 -2.12
N LEU A 324 14.79 -4.58 -1.81
CA LEU A 324 13.74 -5.58 -1.95
C LEU A 324 13.60 -6.04 -3.40
N MET A 325 13.61 -5.10 -4.37
CA MET A 325 13.59 -5.43 -5.80
C MET A 325 14.75 -6.32 -6.21
N ALA A 326 15.97 -6.01 -5.75
CA ALA A 326 17.15 -6.83 -6.06
C ALA A 326 17.08 -8.24 -5.45
N GLN A 327 16.46 -8.37 -4.27
CA GLN A 327 16.24 -9.67 -3.64
C GLN A 327 15.23 -10.49 -4.43
N LEU A 328 14.03 -9.94 -4.71
CA LEU A 328 13.00 -10.64 -5.48
C LEU A 328 13.49 -11.07 -6.85
N LYS A 329 14.24 -10.18 -7.54
CA LYS A 329 14.85 -10.51 -8.83
C LYS A 329 15.77 -11.71 -8.73
N ARG A 330 16.64 -11.74 -7.73
CA ARG A 330 17.57 -12.85 -7.53
C ARG A 330 16.83 -14.15 -7.21
N GLU A 331 15.81 -14.09 -6.37
CA GLU A 331 14.97 -15.25 -6.04
C GLU A 331 14.35 -15.83 -7.32
N VAL A 332 13.71 -15.00 -8.15
CA VAL A 332 13.11 -15.45 -9.43
C VAL A 332 14.18 -15.95 -10.42
N GLU A 333 15.37 -15.33 -10.47
CA GLU A 333 16.47 -15.80 -11.31
C GLU A 333 16.97 -17.18 -10.88
N ASP A 334 17.14 -17.41 -9.58
CA ASP A 334 17.55 -18.68 -9.01
C ASP A 334 16.47 -19.75 -9.26
N ASP A 335 15.18 -19.43 -9.03
CA ASP A 335 14.04 -20.31 -9.29
C ASP A 335 13.93 -20.69 -10.77
N LEU A 336 14.09 -19.72 -11.68
CA LEU A 336 14.07 -19.96 -13.13
C LEU A 336 15.23 -20.87 -13.55
N LEU A 337 16.39 -20.71 -12.93
CA LEU A 337 17.56 -21.53 -13.21
C LEU A 337 17.31 -22.97 -12.76
N ASP A 338 16.74 -23.17 -11.58
CA ASP A 338 16.38 -24.48 -11.05
C ASP A 338 15.28 -25.15 -11.86
N ALA A 339 14.23 -24.41 -12.25
CA ALA A 339 13.17 -24.90 -13.14
C ALA A 339 13.74 -25.39 -14.49
N ARG A 340 14.64 -24.61 -15.10
CA ARG A 340 15.30 -24.98 -16.36
C ARG A 340 16.21 -26.20 -16.22
N ARG A 341 16.90 -26.35 -15.08
CA ARG A 341 17.67 -27.58 -14.79
C ARG A 341 16.75 -28.77 -14.63
N GLY A 342 15.66 -28.61 -13.88
CA GLY A 342 14.62 -29.61 -13.70
C GLY A 342 14.11 -30.13 -15.02
N LEU A 343 13.71 -29.25 -15.95
CA LEU A 343 13.26 -29.62 -17.29
C LEU A 343 14.27 -30.48 -18.05
N ARG A 344 15.56 -30.12 -18.02
CA ARG A 344 16.61 -30.93 -18.68
C ARG A 344 16.79 -32.31 -18.06
N GLU A 345 16.54 -32.45 -16.75
CA GLU A 345 16.59 -33.76 -16.09
C GLU A 345 15.46 -34.69 -16.55
N LEU A 346 14.38 -34.15 -17.13
CA LEU A 346 13.23 -34.94 -17.61
C LEU A 346 13.42 -35.51 -19.02
N GLU A 347 14.41 -35.04 -19.78
CA GLU A 347 14.66 -35.46 -21.17
C GLU A 347 14.96 -36.97 -21.30
N ASP A 348 15.59 -37.58 -20.29
CA ASP A 348 15.93 -39.01 -20.28
C ASP A 348 14.97 -39.83 -19.40
N PRO A 349 14.40 -40.95 -19.90
CA PRO A 349 13.46 -41.78 -19.14
C PRO A 349 13.97 -42.33 -17.80
N GLN A 350 15.28 -42.58 -17.65
CA GLN A 350 15.84 -43.06 -16.38
C GLN A 350 16.01 -41.92 -15.38
N SER A 351 16.47 -40.76 -15.86
CA SER A 351 16.55 -39.53 -15.08
C SER A 351 15.17 -39.08 -14.61
N PHE A 352 14.16 -39.12 -15.49
CA PHE A 352 12.75 -38.88 -15.16
C PHE A 352 12.25 -39.76 -14.02
N LYS A 353 12.46 -41.08 -14.09
CA LYS A 353 12.04 -42.01 -13.01
C LYS A 353 12.73 -41.72 -11.68
N ARG A 354 14.02 -41.35 -11.71
CA ARG A 354 14.76 -40.96 -10.50
C ARG A 354 14.23 -39.65 -9.93
N TRP A 355 13.94 -38.68 -10.80
CA TRP A 355 13.32 -37.41 -10.43
C TRP A 355 11.95 -37.65 -9.79
N LEU A 356 11.06 -38.42 -10.42
CA LEU A 356 9.71 -38.71 -9.91
C LEU A 356 9.76 -39.39 -8.53
N LYS A 357 10.70 -40.32 -8.35
CA LYS A 357 10.92 -40.97 -7.04
C LYS A 357 11.39 -39.98 -5.96
N ARG A 358 12.25 -39.02 -6.31
CA ARG A 358 12.66 -37.94 -5.39
C ARG A 358 11.48 -37.05 -5.04
N GLN A 359 10.69 -36.62 -6.02
CA GLN A 359 9.52 -35.76 -5.79
C GLN A 359 8.50 -36.41 -4.87
N ARG A 360 8.19 -37.69 -5.08
CA ARG A 360 7.29 -38.43 -4.21
C ARG A 360 7.82 -38.58 -2.78
N ALA A 361 9.14 -38.71 -2.61
CA ALA A 361 9.76 -38.76 -1.29
C ALA A 361 9.70 -37.40 -0.57
N VAL A 362 9.82 -36.30 -1.31
CA VAL A 362 9.66 -34.94 -0.80
C VAL A 362 8.21 -34.67 -0.42
N ALA A 363 7.24 -34.96 -1.30
CA ALA A 363 5.81 -34.78 -1.03
C ALA A 363 5.29 -35.61 0.17
N GLY A 364 5.95 -36.74 0.46
CA GLY A 364 5.67 -37.56 1.64
C GLY A 364 6.32 -37.06 2.95
N ALA A 365 7.11 -35.99 2.92
CA ALA A 365 7.74 -35.41 4.10
C ALA A 365 6.80 -34.39 4.77
N PRO A 366 6.72 -34.37 6.12
CA PRO A 366 5.75 -33.55 6.86
C PRO A 366 5.95 -32.02 6.75
N ASP A 367 7.08 -31.55 6.18
CA ASP A 367 7.43 -30.12 6.02
C ASP A 367 7.85 -29.78 4.58
N ALA A 368 7.32 -30.48 3.56
CA ALA A 368 7.66 -30.18 2.18
C ALA A 368 7.15 -28.78 1.77
N PRO A 369 8.04 -27.85 1.36
CA PRO A 369 7.57 -26.62 0.72
C PRO A 369 6.90 -27.00 -0.60
N TRP A 370 5.65 -26.60 -0.77
CA TRP A 370 5.01 -26.55 -2.08
C TRP A 370 5.80 -25.57 -2.94
N PHE A 371 6.09 -25.96 -4.18
CA PHE A 371 6.96 -25.24 -5.11
C PHE A 371 6.49 -23.81 -5.39
#